data_AF-A0A4S2DRH2-F1
#
_entry.id   AF-A0A4S2DRH2-F1
#
_cell.length_a   1.000
_cell.length_b   1.000
_cell.length_c   1.000
_cell.angle_alpha   90.00
_cell.angle_beta   90.00
_cell.angle_gamma   90.00
#
_symmetry.space_group_name_H-M   'P 1'
#
loop_
_entity.id
_entity.type
_entity.pdbx_description
1 polymer ?
#
loop_
_entity_poly.entity_id
_entity_poly.type
_entity_poly.pdbx_seq_one_letter_code
_entity_poly.pdbx_strand_id
1 'polypeptide(L)'
;MFSIENIVSLLREYSMYSIPISLLISTVIALLGVVPSVFVTGANILFFGPLYGFLISLLGETIGGYITFLVYRLGFKKGAEGIKHKHKLLKSIVEGEGKSVGFLIFEGRLIPFIPSGFVTLAASISNVNGFIFITSTFLGKIPSIALEAVVSYDLINIDQNYARLGFTLIALVLLYLTLKKSKINKK
;
A
#
# COMPACT_ATOMS: atom_id res chain seq x y z
N MET A 1 7.38 23.04 -30.36
CA MET A 1 6.88 23.24 -28.98
C MET A 1 5.96 22.09 -28.65
N PHE A 2 6.24 21.34 -27.58
CA PHE A 2 5.30 20.33 -27.08
C PHE A 2 4.14 21.07 -26.41
N SER A 3 3.06 21.33 -27.16
CA SER A 3 1.83 21.90 -26.59
C SER A 3 1.18 20.87 -25.66
N ILE A 4 0.48 21.36 -24.63
CA ILE A 4 -0.22 20.51 -23.66
C ILE A 4 -1.21 19.58 -24.39
N GLU A 5 -1.81 20.03 -25.49
CA GLU A 5 -2.69 19.19 -26.32
C GLU A 5 -1.96 17.99 -26.95
N ASN A 6 -0.68 18.13 -27.34
CA ASN A 6 0.11 17.04 -27.91
C ASN A 6 0.55 16.01 -26.86
N ILE A 7 0.76 16.46 -25.62
CA ILE A 7 1.04 15.56 -24.49
C ILE A 7 -0.24 14.81 -24.11
N VAL A 8 -1.39 15.50 -24.10
CA VAL A 8 -2.69 14.90 -23.80
C VAL A 8 -3.12 13.92 -24.89
N SER A 9 -2.86 14.20 -26.17
CA SER A 9 -3.16 13.28 -27.28
C SER A 9 -2.26 12.04 -27.26
N LEU A 10 -0.95 12.20 -27.02
CA LEU A 10 -0.04 11.07 -26.79
C LEU A 10 -0.46 10.23 -25.58
N LEU A 11 -0.84 10.84 -24.45
CA LEU A 11 -1.30 10.09 -23.27
C LEU A 11 -2.62 9.35 -23.51
N ARG A 12 -3.50 9.87 -24.38
CA ARG A 12 -4.73 9.18 -24.81
C ARG A 12 -4.42 8.02 -25.78
N GLU A 13 -3.44 8.19 -26.66
CA GLU A 13 -3.00 7.17 -27.61
C GLU A 13 -2.29 5.99 -26.92
N TYR A 14 -1.52 6.26 -25.86
CA TYR A 14 -0.88 5.24 -25.01
C TYR A 14 -1.76 4.75 -23.85
N SER A 15 -3.04 5.11 -23.81
CA SER A 15 -3.98 4.67 -22.77
C SER A 15 -4.07 3.15 -22.65
N MET A 16 -3.84 2.40 -23.74
CA MET A 16 -3.81 0.93 -23.73
C MET A 16 -2.66 0.35 -22.87
N TYR A 17 -1.53 1.04 -22.75
CA TYR A 17 -0.37 0.59 -21.98
C TYR A 17 -0.30 1.18 -20.56
N SER A 18 -1.16 2.16 -20.27
CA SER A 18 -1.16 2.88 -19.00
C SER A 18 -1.38 1.96 -17.79
N ILE A 19 -2.29 0.97 -17.89
CA ILE A 19 -2.56 0.00 -16.82
C ILE A 19 -1.34 -0.91 -16.60
N PRO A 20 -0.78 -1.62 -17.61
CA PRO A 20 0.44 -2.40 -17.44
C PRO A 20 1.61 -1.61 -16.85
N ILE A 21 1.83 -0.38 -17.31
CA ILE A 21 2.89 0.50 -16.80
C ILE A 21 2.65 0.84 -15.32
N SER A 22 1.42 1.17 -14.94
CA SER A 22 1.07 1.45 -13.55
C SER A 22 1.29 0.23 -12.64
N LEU A 23 0.92 -0.97 -13.09
CA LEU A 23 1.17 -2.21 -12.35
C LEU A 23 2.67 -2.52 -12.22
N LEU A 24 3.45 -2.23 -13.27
CA LEU A 24 4.90 -2.38 -13.24
C LEU A 24 5.53 -1.40 -12.25
N ILE A 25 5.14 -0.13 -12.28
CA ILE A 25 5.60 0.89 -11.32
C ILE A 25 5.23 0.48 -9.89
N SER A 26 3.99 0.02 -9.67
CA SER A 26 3.52 -0.49 -8.38
C SER A 26 4.41 -1.64 -7.88
N THR A 27 4.78 -2.55 -8.78
CA THR A 27 5.66 -3.68 -8.47
C THR A 27 7.07 -3.22 -8.11
N VAL A 28 7.65 -2.28 -8.87
CA VAL A 28 8.97 -1.72 -8.56
C VAL A 28 8.97 -1.03 -7.20
N ILE A 29 7.95 -0.24 -6.90
CA ILE A 29 7.81 0.45 -5.61
C ILE A 29 7.62 -0.55 -4.46
N ALA A 30 6.83 -1.59 -4.66
CA ALA A 30 6.68 -2.68 -3.69
C ALA A 30 8.03 -3.39 -3.43
N LEU A 31 8.81 -3.65 -4.48
CA LEU A 31 10.13 -4.28 -4.40
C LEU A 31 11.15 -3.43 -3.63
N LEU A 32 11.13 -2.11 -3.83
CA LEU A 32 11.97 -1.19 -3.05
C LEU A 32 11.58 -1.20 -1.57
N GLY A 33 10.30 -1.40 -1.27
CA GLY A 33 9.77 -1.66 0.07
C GLY A 33 9.84 -0.49 1.06
N VAL A 34 10.46 0.63 0.68
CA VAL A 34 10.64 1.83 1.52
C VAL A 34 9.73 2.99 1.11
N VAL A 35 9.22 2.96 -0.12
CA VAL A 35 8.39 4.04 -0.67
C VAL A 35 6.93 3.80 -0.29
N PRO A 36 6.24 4.79 0.33
CA PRO A 36 4.81 4.70 0.62
C PRO A 36 3.96 4.53 -0.65
N SER A 37 3.00 3.60 -0.62
CA SER A 37 2.14 3.29 -1.76
C SER A 37 1.23 4.44 -2.19
N VAL A 38 0.96 5.38 -1.27
CA VAL A 38 0.12 6.56 -1.53
C VAL A 38 0.59 7.40 -2.71
N PHE A 39 1.90 7.43 -3.00
CA PHE A 39 2.39 8.16 -4.16
C PHE A 39 1.91 7.53 -5.48
N VAL A 40 1.90 6.20 -5.55
CA VAL A 40 1.37 5.45 -6.70
C VAL A 40 -0.15 5.59 -6.75
N THR A 41 -0.81 5.49 -5.59
CA THR A 41 -2.25 5.73 -5.48
C THR A 41 -2.63 7.11 -5.99
N GLY A 42 -1.95 8.18 -5.55
CA GLY A 42 -2.21 9.53 -6.02
C GLY A 42 -2.00 9.70 -7.52
N ALA A 43 -0.93 9.12 -8.08
CA ALA A 43 -0.68 9.12 -9.52
C ALA A 43 -1.80 8.40 -10.29
N ASN A 44 -2.24 7.24 -9.81
CA ASN A 44 -3.34 6.49 -10.40
C ASN A 44 -4.68 7.24 -10.32
N ILE A 45 -4.96 7.90 -9.20
CA ILE A 45 -6.19 8.71 -9.04
C ILE A 45 -6.15 9.93 -9.96
N LEU A 46 -5.00 10.58 -10.10
CA LEU A 46 -4.81 11.70 -11.01
C LEU A 46 -5.04 11.29 -12.48
N PHE A 47 -4.54 10.12 -12.87
CA PHE A 47 -4.56 9.68 -14.27
C PHE A 47 -5.85 8.95 -14.67
N PHE A 48 -6.35 8.05 -13.83
CA PHE A 48 -7.50 7.17 -14.12
C PHE A 48 -8.79 7.62 -13.44
N GLY A 49 -8.74 8.65 -12.60
CA GLY A 49 -9.85 9.09 -11.77
C GLY A 49 -10.05 8.23 -10.50
N PRO A 50 -10.99 8.60 -9.62
CA PRO A 50 -11.09 8.01 -8.28
C PRO A 50 -11.34 6.51 -8.26
N LEU A 51 -12.31 6.04 -9.05
CA LEU A 51 -12.74 4.65 -9.02
C LEU A 51 -11.72 3.72 -9.70
N TYR A 52 -11.32 4.04 -10.93
CA TYR A 52 -10.36 3.22 -11.66
C TYR A 52 -8.95 3.33 -11.06
N GLY A 53 -8.55 4.51 -10.59
CA GLY A 53 -7.29 4.69 -9.88
C GLY A 53 -7.21 3.84 -8.61
N PHE A 54 -8.31 3.78 -7.83
CA PHE A 54 -8.42 2.87 -6.69
C PHE A 54 -8.25 1.40 -7.09
N LEU A 55 -8.97 0.94 -8.12
CA LEU A 55 -8.91 -0.47 -8.57
C LEU A 55 -7.52 -0.84 -9.09
N ILE A 56 -6.91 0.01 -9.90
CA ILE A 56 -5.57 -0.21 -10.46
C ILE A 56 -4.53 -0.22 -9.34
N SER A 57 -4.61 0.69 -8.36
CA SER A 57 -3.74 0.67 -7.19
C SER A 57 -3.91 -0.58 -6.35
N LEU A 58 -5.15 -1.04 -6.14
CA LEU A 58 -5.41 -2.27 -5.38
C LEU A 58 -4.82 -3.50 -6.06
N LEU A 59 -4.97 -3.60 -7.39
CA LEU A 59 -4.36 -4.66 -8.17
C LEU A 59 -2.84 -4.53 -8.18
N GLY A 60 -2.29 -3.33 -8.35
CA GLY A 60 -0.86 -3.05 -8.36
C GLY A 60 -0.17 -3.43 -7.04
N GLU A 61 -0.75 -3.05 -5.90
CA GLU A 61 -0.25 -3.44 -4.59
C GLU A 61 -0.38 -4.95 -4.33
N THR A 62 -1.46 -5.57 -4.79
CA THR A 62 -1.67 -7.02 -4.60
C THR A 62 -0.69 -7.84 -5.45
N ILE A 63 -0.60 -7.53 -6.75
CA ILE A 63 0.28 -8.22 -7.70
C ILE A 63 1.75 -7.90 -7.37
N GLY A 64 2.09 -6.63 -7.24
CA GLY A 64 3.44 -6.18 -6.91
C GLY A 64 3.91 -6.68 -5.54
N GLY A 65 3.01 -6.67 -4.55
CA GLY A 65 3.27 -7.24 -3.24
C GLY A 65 3.49 -8.75 -3.28
N TYR A 66 2.74 -9.49 -4.11
CA TYR A 66 2.93 -10.93 -4.28
C TYR A 66 4.25 -11.28 -4.98
N ILE A 67 4.60 -10.55 -6.05
CA ILE A 67 5.90 -10.70 -6.73
C ILE A 67 7.03 -10.42 -5.73
N THR A 68 6.92 -9.31 -4.99
CA THR A 68 7.91 -8.93 -3.97
C THR A 68 8.02 -9.99 -2.87
N PHE A 69 6.91 -10.55 -2.42
CA PHE A 69 6.88 -11.65 -1.44
C PHE A 69 7.68 -12.86 -1.93
N LEU A 70 7.51 -13.27 -3.20
CA LEU A 70 8.28 -14.37 -3.78
C LEU A 70 9.78 -14.03 -3.85
N VAL A 71 10.12 -12.84 -4.36
CA VAL A 71 11.51 -12.38 -4.46
C VAL A 71 12.20 -12.35 -3.10
N TYR A 72 11.54 -11.77 -2.09
CA TYR A 72 12.08 -11.71 -0.73
C TYR A 72 12.22 -13.09 -0.10
N ARG A 73 11.27 -14.01 -0.36
CA ARG A 73 11.34 -15.38 0.16
C ARG A 73 12.52 -16.18 -0.41
N LEU A 74 12.90 -15.92 -1.66
CA LEU A 74 14.03 -16.57 -2.31
C LEU A 74 15.39 -16.07 -1.79
N GLY A 75 15.54 -14.76 -1.51
CA GLY A 75 16.85 -14.14 -1.26
C GLY A 75 17.11 -13.59 0.15
N PHE A 76 16.08 -13.32 0.96
CA PHE A 76 16.22 -12.44 2.13
C PHE A 76 16.05 -13.13 3.49
N LYS A 77 16.34 -14.44 3.61
CA LYS A 77 16.29 -15.14 4.92
C LYS A 77 17.17 -14.48 6.00
N LYS A 78 18.28 -13.83 5.62
CA LYS A 78 19.18 -13.11 6.55
C LYS A 78 18.63 -11.76 7.05
N GLY A 79 17.61 -11.18 6.41
CA GLY A 79 16.97 -9.92 6.84
C GLY A 79 16.04 -10.07 8.06
N ALA A 80 15.79 -11.31 8.49
CA ALA A 80 14.85 -11.64 9.56
C ALA A 80 15.25 -11.08 10.94
N GLU A 81 16.54 -10.97 11.22
CA GLU A 81 17.01 -10.51 12.53
C GLU A 81 16.76 -8.99 12.71
N GLY A 82 16.93 -8.19 11.66
CA GLY A 82 16.75 -6.73 11.73
C GLY A 82 15.29 -6.25 11.86
N ILE A 83 14.31 -7.07 11.45
CA ILE A 83 12.88 -6.69 11.45
C ILE A 83 12.19 -7.09 12.74
N LYS A 84 12.57 -8.23 13.35
CA LYS A 84 12.00 -8.75 14.59
C LYS A 84 12.00 -7.72 15.73
N HIS A 85 12.94 -6.77 15.72
CA HIS A 85 13.09 -5.75 16.75
C HIS A 85 12.36 -4.43 16.47
N LYS A 86 11.80 -4.21 15.26
CA LYS A 86 11.19 -2.93 14.91
C LYS A 86 9.75 -2.77 15.39
N HIS A 87 8.94 -3.83 15.37
CA HIS A 87 7.52 -3.71 15.70
C HIS A 87 6.87 -5.05 16.12
N LYS A 88 6.01 -5.03 17.17
CA LYS A 88 5.33 -6.24 17.71
C LYS A 88 4.55 -7.01 16.64
N LEU A 89 3.80 -6.30 15.80
CA LEU A 89 3.03 -6.91 14.70
C LEU A 89 3.93 -7.65 13.70
N LEU A 90 5.05 -7.03 13.29
CA LEU A 90 5.98 -7.65 12.33
C LEU A 90 6.65 -8.89 12.93
N LYS A 91 7.01 -8.85 14.22
CA LYS A 91 7.51 -10.01 14.95
C LYS A 91 6.48 -11.14 14.97
N SER A 92 5.21 -10.83 15.28
CA SER A 92 4.13 -11.82 15.28
C SER A 92 3.84 -12.42 13.90
N ILE A 93 3.98 -11.65 12.82
CA ILE A 93 3.88 -12.17 11.45
C ILE A 93 5.03 -13.15 11.17
N VAL A 94 6.27 -12.78 11.53
CA VAL A 94 7.46 -13.62 11.30
C VAL A 94 7.41 -14.94 12.07
N GLU A 95 6.96 -14.91 13.33
CA GLU A 95 6.92 -16.08 14.22
C GLU A 95 5.63 -16.90 14.09
N GLY A 96 4.60 -16.37 13.45
CA GLY A 96 3.34 -17.06 13.29
C GLY A 96 3.35 -18.10 12.17
N GLU A 97 2.36 -19.00 12.22
CA GLU A 97 2.13 -20.00 11.17
C GLU A 97 0.66 -20.09 10.75
N GLY A 98 0.40 -20.70 9.59
CA GLY A 98 -0.93 -21.04 9.12
C GLY A 98 -1.87 -19.84 8.89
N LYS A 99 -3.16 -20.04 9.17
CA LYS A 99 -4.23 -19.04 8.92
C LYS A 99 -4.13 -17.82 9.85
N SER A 100 -3.60 -17.98 11.06
CA SER A 100 -3.40 -16.88 12.01
C SER A 100 -2.48 -15.78 11.46
N VAL A 101 -1.48 -16.13 10.66
CA VAL A 101 -0.60 -15.14 10.01
C VAL A 101 -1.35 -14.32 8.98
N GLY A 102 -2.34 -14.92 8.30
CA GLY A 102 -3.20 -14.19 7.36
C GLY A 102 -3.92 -13.02 8.03
N PHE A 103 -4.48 -13.24 9.22
CA PHE A 103 -5.11 -12.18 10.00
C PHE A 103 -4.12 -11.07 10.39
N LEU A 104 -2.90 -11.41 10.80
CA LEU A 104 -1.87 -10.42 11.14
C LEU A 104 -1.41 -9.61 9.91
N ILE A 105 -1.29 -10.27 8.75
CA ILE A 105 -1.01 -9.59 7.48
C ILE A 105 -2.15 -8.63 7.15
N PHE A 106 -3.40 -9.11 7.21
CA PHE A 106 -4.59 -8.28 6.98
C PHE A 106 -4.59 -7.04 7.88
N GLU A 107 -4.39 -7.21 9.20
CA GLU A 107 -4.30 -6.09 10.14
C GLU A 107 -3.18 -5.10 9.78
N GLY A 108 -2.01 -5.61 9.38
CA GLY A 108 -0.89 -4.77 8.95
C GLY A 108 -1.20 -3.96 7.68
N ARG A 109 -2.06 -4.47 6.81
CA ARG A 109 -2.45 -3.85 5.53
C ARG A 109 -3.57 -2.83 5.67
N LEU A 110 -4.36 -2.90 6.75
CA LEU A 110 -5.38 -1.90 7.08
C LEU A 110 -4.79 -0.52 7.36
N ILE A 111 -3.53 -0.47 7.81
CA ILE A 111 -2.91 0.81 8.16
C ILE A 111 -2.48 1.53 6.87
N PRO A 112 -3.10 2.67 6.55
CA PRO A 112 -2.78 3.44 5.35
C PRO A 112 -1.39 4.07 5.45
N PHE A 113 -0.80 4.42 4.30
CA PHE A 113 0.48 5.14 4.21
C PHE A 113 1.71 4.39 4.77
N ILE A 114 1.55 3.18 5.30
CA ILE A 114 2.68 2.33 5.69
C ILE A 114 3.35 1.75 4.43
N PRO A 115 4.68 1.82 4.31
CA PRO A 115 5.40 1.15 3.23
C PRO A 115 5.07 -0.34 3.20
N SER A 116 4.53 -0.78 2.07
CA SER A 116 4.03 -2.16 1.89
C SER A 116 5.13 -3.20 2.06
N GLY A 117 6.38 -2.83 1.82
CA GLY A 117 7.56 -3.68 1.99
C GLY A 117 7.73 -4.25 3.40
N PHE A 118 7.37 -3.53 4.47
CA PHE A 118 7.54 -4.04 5.83
C PHE A 118 6.70 -5.29 6.10
N VAL A 119 5.42 -5.24 5.74
CA VAL A 119 4.50 -6.38 5.91
C VAL A 119 4.85 -7.50 4.93
N THR A 120 5.21 -7.15 3.69
CA THR A 120 5.63 -8.13 2.68
C THR A 120 6.87 -8.91 3.13
N LEU A 121 7.88 -8.22 3.66
CA LEU A 121 9.12 -8.82 4.12
C LEU A 121 8.92 -9.68 5.37
N ALA A 122 8.13 -9.21 6.33
CA ALA A 122 7.75 -10.03 7.48
C ALA A 122 7.03 -11.31 7.04
N ALA A 123 6.07 -11.20 6.12
CA ALA A 123 5.34 -12.35 5.59
C ALA A 123 6.23 -13.30 4.78
N SER A 124 7.15 -12.79 3.96
CA SER A 124 8.03 -13.63 3.13
C SER A 124 8.96 -14.50 3.95
N ILE A 125 9.36 -14.04 5.15
CA ILE A 125 10.19 -14.77 6.11
C ILE A 125 9.37 -15.81 6.89
N SER A 126 8.09 -15.54 7.15
CA SER A 126 7.20 -16.47 7.85
C SER A 126 6.89 -17.73 7.02
N ASN A 127 6.32 -18.74 7.67
CA ASN A 127 5.85 -19.98 7.03
C ASN A 127 4.49 -19.84 6.31
N VAL A 128 3.96 -18.63 6.14
CA VAL A 128 2.67 -18.42 5.45
C VAL A 128 2.75 -18.85 3.98
N ASN A 129 1.70 -19.50 3.46
CA ASN A 129 1.65 -19.83 2.04
C ASN A 129 1.26 -18.60 1.19
N GLY A 130 1.56 -18.65 -0.11
CA GLY A 130 1.31 -17.53 -1.03
C GLY A 130 -0.17 -17.16 -1.17
N PHE A 131 -1.07 -18.15 -1.08
CA PHE A 131 -2.52 -17.91 -1.20
C PHE A 131 -3.09 -17.13 -0.02
N ILE A 132 -2.68 -17.48 1.21
CA ILE A 132 -3.07 -16.74 2.42
C ILE A 132 -2.48 -15.32 2.35
N PHE A 133 -1.24 -15.17 1.90
CA PHE A 133 -0.63 -13.84 1.74
C PHE A 133 -1.39 -12.94 0.76
N ILE A 134 -1.69 -13.45 -0.45
CA ILE A 134 -2.32 -12.63 -1.50
C ILE A 134 -3.77 -12.26 -1.12
N THR A 135 -4.54 -13.20 -0.56
CA THR A 135 -5.92 -12.94 -0.14
C THR A 135 -5.98 -11.97 1.05
N SER A 136 -5.11 -12.15 2.05
CA SER A 136 -5.02 -11.23 3.20
C SER A 136 -4.55 -9.84 2.77
N THR A 137 -3.62 -9.76 1.82
CA THR A 137 -3.14 -8.49 1.27
C THR A 137 -4.22 -7.78 0.47
N PHE A 138 -4.90 -8.47 -0.43
CA PHE A 138 -5.99 -7.90 -1.23
C PHE A 138 -7.09 -7.32 -0.34
N LEU A 139 -7.62 -8.14 0.58
CA LEU A 139 -8.69 -7.70 1.49
C LEU A 139 -8.23 -6.60 2.44
N GLY A 140 -7.03 -6.71 3.00
CA GLY A 140 -6.50 -5.72 3.93
C GLY A 140 -6.14 -4.39 3.29
N LYS A 141 -5.84 -4.37 1.98
CA LYS A 141 -5.53 -3.15 1.24
C LYS A 141 -6.76 -2.37 0.77
N ILE A 142 -7.95 -2.99 0.71
CA ILE A 142 -9.17 -2.29 0.30
C ILE A 142 -9.41 -1.04 1.17
N PRO A 143 -9.43 -1.11 2.51
CA PRO A 143 -9.70 0.07 3.34
C PRO A 143 -8.57 1.11 3.28
N SER A 144 -7.31 0.68 3.25
CA SER A 144 -6.18 1.61 3.23
C SER A 144 -6.07 2.34 1.89
N ILE A 145 -6.22 1.65 0.76
CA ILE A 145 -6.19 2.29 -0.56
C ILE A 145 -7.42 3.16 -0.78
N ALA A 146 -8.60 2.79 -0.25
CA ALA A 146 -9.78 3.65 -0.32
C ALA A 146 -9.52 5.00 0.38
N LEU A 147 -8.90 4.97 1.56
CA LEU A 147 -8.53 6.17 2.29
C LEU A 147 -7.43 6.97 1.58
N GLU A 148 -6.39 6.30 1.07
CA GLU A 148 -5.35 6.91 0.24
C GLU A 148 -5.96 7.60 -0.99
N ALA A 149 -6.96 6.97 -1.63
CA ALA A 149 -7.66 7.50 -2.79
C ALA A 149 -8.47 8.76 -2.46
N VAL A 150 -9.22 8.77 -1.35
CA VAL A 150 -9.97 9.95 -0.89
C VAL A 150 -9.01 11.10 -0.59
N VAL A 151 -7.96 10.84 0.20
CA VAL A 151 -6.95 11.86 0.54
C VAL A 151 -6.28 12.40 -0.72
N SER A 152 -5.89 11.53 -1.65
CA SER A 152 -5.27 11.94 -2.91
C SER A 152 -6.22 12.77 -3.76
N TYR A 153 -7.47 12.35 -3.89
CA TYR A 153 -8.48 13.07 -4.67
C TYR A 153 -8.78 14.45 -4.10
N ASP A 154 -8.95 14.55 -2.78
CA ASP A 154 -9.21 15.81 -2.10
C ASP A 154 -7.99 16.74 -2.16
N LEU A 155 -6.76 16.20 -2.09
CA LEU A 155 -5.53 16.97 -2.30
C LEU A 155 -5.41 17.52 -3.72
N ILE A 156 -5.73 16.70 -4.74
CA ILE A 156 -5.70 17.13 -6.15
C ILE A 156 -6.75 18.22 -6.42
N ASN A 157 -7.91 18.15 -5.76
CA ASN A 157 -9.04 19.08 -5.93
C ASN A 157 -9.21 20.00 -4.72
N ILE A 158 -8.09 20.49 -4.16
CA ILE A 158 -8.08 21.20 -2.87
C ILE A 158 -8.98 22.43 -2.86
N ASP A 159 -9.08 23.16 -3.98
CA ASP A 159 -9.91 24.37 -4.10
C ASP A 159 -11.40 24.10 -3.82
N GLN A 160 -11.87 22.89 -4.14
CA GLN A 160 -13.25 22.47 -3.91
C GLN A 160 -13.41 21.67 -2.61
N ASN A 161 -12.37 20.96 -2.19
CA ASN A 161 -12.45 19.92 -1.15
C ASN A 161 -11.66 20.22 0.13
N TYR A 162 -11.10 21.43 0.30
CA TYR A 162 -10.24 21.78 1.45
C TYR A 162 -10.84 21.44 2.82
N ALA A 163 -12.15 21.64 3.01
CA ALA A 163 -12.83 21.34 4.27
C ALA A 163 -12.85 19.83 4.56
N ARG A 164 -13.21 19.00 3.56
CA ARG A 164 -13.23 17.53 3.65
C ARG A 164 -11.82 16.98 3.88
N LEU A 165 -10.82 17.53 3.19
CA LEU A 165 -9.41 17.19 3.39
C LEU A 165 -8.98 17.49 4.83
N GLY A 166 -9.30 18.68 5.33
CA GLY A 166 -9.01 19.10 6.70
C GLY A 166 -9.58 18.14 7.74
N PHE A 167 -10.86 17.79 7.63
CA PHE A 167 -11.49 16.81 8.53
C PHE A 167 -10.84 15.43 8.44
N THR A 168 -10.51 14.97 7.23
CA THR A 168 -9.87 13.67 7.01
C THR A 168 -8.48 13.62 7.66
N LEU A 169 -7.68 14.67 7.50
CA LEU A 169 -6.36 14.76 8.13
C LEU A 169 -6.45 14.84 9.66
N ILE A 170 -7.41 15.61 10.19
CA ILE A 170 -7.67 15.67 11.64
C ILE A 170 -8.06 14.29 12.18
N ALA A 171 -8.97 13.59 11.49
CA ALA A 171 -9.38 12.24 11.87
C ALA A 171 -8.20 11.26 11.87
N LEU A 172 -7.29 11.35 10.89
CA LEU A 172 -6.07 10.54 10.84
C LEU A 172 -5.11 10.85 11.98
N VAL A 173 -4.93 12.12 12.33
CA VAL A 173 -4.12 12.53 13.48
C VAL A 173 -4.72 12.01 14.78
N LEU A 174 -6.03 12.15 14.98
CA LEU A 174 -6.73 11.64 16.17
C LEU A 174 -6.66 10.11 16.27
N LEU A 175 -6.84 9.40 15.15
CA LEU A 175 -6.67 7.95 15.08
C LEU A 175 -5.23 7.56 15.45
N TYR A 176 -4.23 8.26 14.91
CA TYR A 176 -2.83 8.02 15.25
C TYR A 176 -2.55 8.25 16.75
N LEU A 177 -3.07 9.34 17.33
CA LEU A 177 -2.89 9.66 18.75
C LEU A 177 -3.56 8.62 19.67
N THR A 178 -4.76 8.15 19.33
CA THR A 178 -5.45 7.12 20.12
C THR A 178 -4.72 5.76 20.04
N LEU A 179 -4.25 5.36 18.86
CA LEU A 179 -3.44 4.16 18.68
C LEU A 179 -2.09 4.26 19.42
N LYS A 180 -1.45 5.44 19.42
CA LYS A 180 -0.21 5.70 20.18
C LYS A 180 -0.46 5.61 21.69
N LYS A 181 -1.55 6.22 22.19
CA LYS A 181 -1.90 6.20 23.62
C LYS A 181 -2.26 4.80 24.12
N SER A 182 -3.00 4.01 23.33
CA SER A 182 -3.33 2.61 23.64
C SER A 182 -2.09 1.71 23.77
N LYS A 183 -1.05 1.96 22.95
CA LYS A 183 0.25 1.28 23.07
C LYS A 183 1.03 1.67 24.33
N ILE A 184 0.93 2.92 24.80
CA ILE A 184 1.61 3.40 26.00
C ILE A 184 0.99 2.78 27.28
N ASN A 185 -0.34 2.63 27.32
CA ASN A 185 -1.05 2.06 28.47
C ASN A 185 -0.97 0.51 28.59
N LYS A 186 -0.34 -0.19 27.64
CA LYS A 186 -0.14 -1.65 27.67
C LYS A 186 1.31 -2.07 27.96
N LYS A 187 2.17 -1.12 28.33
CA LYS A 187 3.53 -1.35 28.84
C LYS A 187 3.55 -1.16 30.35
#